data_AF-A0A9Q0DHR0-F1
#
_entry.id   AF-A0A9Q0DHR0-F1
#
_cell.length_a   1.000
_cell.length_b   1.000
_cell.length_c   1.000
_cell.angle_alpha   90.00
_cell.angle_beta   90.00
_cell.angle_gamma   90.00
#
_symmetry.space_group_name_H-M   'P 1'
#
loop_
_entity.id
_entity.type
_entity.pdbx_description
1 polymer ?
#
loop_
_entity_poly.entity_id
_entity_poly.type
_entity_poly.pdbx_seq_one_letter_code
_entity_poly.pdbx_strand_id
1 'polypeptide(L)'
;MSVFCEKALVKRVELWDVVGTHQWQINNTLDDQYAPRPAHVVVREALESVRKAGEVAMAAGVATVVGLGLVALAGAFFGGGNKEKKKNTQ
;
A
#
# COMPACT_ATOMS: atom_id res chain seq x y z
N MET A 1 0.80 5.85 -22.98
CA MET A 1 -0.27 6.65 -22.32
C MET A 1 -0.27 6.33 -20.84
N SER A 2 -0.19 7.33 -19.96
CA SER A 2 -0.42 7.15 -18.51
C SER A 2 -1.90 7.37 -18.22
N VAL A 3 -2.50 6.52 -17.37
CA VAL A 3 -3.83 6.78 -16.79
C VAL A 3 -3.68 7.91 -15.78
N PHE A 4 -4.58 8.90 -15.80
CA PHE A 4 -4.49 10.04 -14.88
C PHE A 4 -4.73 9.59 -13.44
N CYS A 5 -3.75 9.78 -12.57
CA CYS A 5 -3.86 9.56 -11.14
C CYS A 5 -3.31 10.79 -10.42
N GLU A 6 -4.14 11.44 -9.60
CA GLU A 6 -3.75 12.65 -8.86
C GLU A 6 -2.80 12.35 -7.68
N LYS A 7 -2.76 11.10 -7.21
CA LYS A 7 -2.03 10.69 -6.01
C LYS A 7 -1.18 9.46 -6.27
N ALA A 8 -0.01 9.42 -5.61
CA ALA A 8 0.89 8.29 -5.61
C ALA A 8 1.19 7.83 -4.17
N LEU A 9 1.53 6.56 -4.01
CA LEU A 9 1.94 5.98 -2.74
C LEU A 9 3.44 5.68 -2.77
N VAL A 10 4.14 6.04 -1.69
CA VAL A 10 5.55 5.69 -1.51
C VAL A 10 5.62 4.25 -1.00
N LYS A 11 6.35 3.38 -1.70
CA LYS A 11 6.50 1.95 -1.36
C LYS A 11 7.97 1.55 -1.26
N ARG A 12 8.26 0.59 -0.39
CA ARG A 12 9.56 -0.10 -0.30
C ARG A 12 9.40 -1.51 -0.86
N VAL A 13 10.20 -1.83 -1.86
CA VAL A 13 10.20 -3.10 -2.61
C VAL A 13 11.63 -3.43 -3.03
N GLU A 14 11.89 -4.66 -3.44
CA GLU A 14 13.19 -5.02 -3.99
C GLU A 14 13.41 -4.32 -5.34
N LEU A 15 14.66 -3.96 -5.64
CA LEU A 15 14.98 -3.31 -6.90
C LEU A 15 14.61 -4.20 -8.10
N TRP A 16 14.82 -5.52 -7.98
CA TRP A 16 14.52 -6.49 -9.01
C TRP A 16 13.02 -6.57 -9.34
N ASP A 17 12.16 -6.39 -8.34
CA ASP A 17 10.71 -6.33 -8.53
C ASP A 17 10.27 -5.08 -9.30
N VAL A 18 11.01 -3.97 -9.16
CA VAL A 18 10.72 -2.69 -9.84
C VAL A 18 11.29 -2.67 -11.25
N VAL A 19 12.54 -3.08 -11.40
CA VAL A 19 13.29 -3.01 -12.66
C VAL A 19 12.83 -4.09 -13.64
N GLY A 20 12.59 -5.32 -13.15
CA GLY A 20 12.33 -6.48 -13.99
C GLY A 20 13.46 -6.71 -14.97
N THR A 21 13.15 -6.66 -16.27
CA THR A 21 14.12 -6.89 -17.36
C THR A 21 14.72 -5.62 -17.96
N HIS A 22 14.43 -4.45 -17.38
CA HIS A 22 14.87 -3.17 -17.93
C HIS A 22 16.30 -2.83 -17.51
N GLN A 23 16.96 -2.00 -18.32
CA GLN A 23 18.25 -1.43 -17.95
C GLN A 23 18.06 -0.33 -16.91
N TRP A 24 18.98 -0.26 -15.96
CA TRP A 24 19.01 0.75 -14.91
C TRP A 24 20.44 1.21 -14.65
N GLN A 25 20.59 2.43 -14.13
CA GLN A 25 21.86 3.04 -13.79
C GLN A 25 21.71 3.86 -12.50
N ILE A 26 22.76 3.90 -11.69
CA ILE A 26 22.82 4.81 -10.53
C ILE A 26 23.04 6.23 -11.08
N ASN A 27 22.20 7.18 -10.65
CA ASN A 27 22.26 8.56 -11.11
C ASN A 27 22.11 9.55 -9.94
N ASN A 28 23.23 9.89 -9.29
CA ASN A 28 23.26 10.84 -8.18
C ASN A 28 23.46 12.28 -8.66
N THR A 29 22.49 12.85 -9.38
CA THR A 29 22.59 14.20 -9.98
C THR A 29 22.75 15.35 -8.98
N LEU A 30 22.43 15.11 -7.71
CA LEU A 30 22.52 16.12 -6.64
C LEU A 30 23.92 16.21 -6.03
N ASP A 31 24.78 15.20 -6.23
CA ASP A 31 26.13 15.17 -5.65
C ASP A 31 27.05 16.23 -6.30
N ASP A 32 26.76 16.63 -7.54
CA ASP A 32 27.46 17.72 -8.23
C ASP A 32 27.09 19.11 -7.69
N GLN A 33 25.90 19.23 -7.08
CA GLN A 33 25.36 20.50 -6.58
C GLN A 33 25.53 20.66 -5.07
N TYR A 34 25.53 19.54 -4.33
CA TYR A 34 25.56 19.51 -2.87
C TYR A 34 26.45 18.39 -2.38
N ALA A 35 27.14 18.63 -1.25
CA ALA A 35 27.90 17.57 -0.59
C ALA A 35 26.95 16.41 -0.20
N PRO A 36 27.29 15.15 -0.56
CA PRO A 36 26.45 14.00 -0.24
C PRO A 36 26.19 13.90 1.26
N ARG A 37 24.91 13.73 1.62
CA ARG A 37 24.53 13.49 3.02
C ARG A 37 24.94 12.08 3.44
N PRO A 38 25.18 11.84 4.74
CA PRO A 38 25.47 10.50 5.23
C PRO A 38 24.35 9.52 4.85
N ALA A 39 24.71 8.37 4.30
CA ALA A 39 23.75 7.39 3.76
C ALA A 39 22.65 7.00 4.77
N HIS A 40 23.02 6.85 6.05
CA HIS A 40 22.08 6.47 7.11
C HIS A 40 20.96 7.51 7.32
N VAL A 41 21.21 8.80 7.06
CA VAL A 41 20.21 9.86 7.15
C VAL A 41 19.22 9.75 6.00
N VAL A 42 19.73 9.58 4.78
CA VAL A 42 18.92 9.43 3.56
C VAL A 42 18.00 8.22 3.66
N VAL A 43 18.54 7.07 4.09
CA VAL A 43 17.77 5.84 4.27
C VAL A 43 16.69 6.01 5.35
N ARG A 44 17.01 6.67 6.47
CA ARG A 44 16.04 6.91 7.56
C ARG A 44 14.85 7.75 7.07
N GLU A 45 15.11 8.87 6.41
CA GLU A 45 14.05 9.77 5.88
C GLU A 45 13.18 9.07 4.80
N ALA A 46 13.81 8.24 3.96
CA ALA A 46 13.08 7.44 2.97
C ALA A 46 12.13 6.42 3.64
N LEU A 47 12.57 5.75 4.69
CA LEU A 47 11.74 4.81 5.46
C LEU A 47 10.59 5.51 6.19
N GLU A 48 10.81 6.70 6.74
CA GLU A 48 9.75 7.51 7.35
C GLU A 48 8.66 7.90 6.34
N SER A 49 9.05 8.15 5.10
CA SER A 49 8.13 8.52 4.01
C SER A 49 7.22 7.35 3.60
N VAL A 50 7.74 6.11 3.63
CA VAL A 50 6.95 4.89 3.41
C VAL A 50 5.89 4.71 4.50
N ARG A 51 6.21 5.02 5.77
CA ARG A 51 5.27 4.90 6.90
C ARG A 51 4.09 5.87 6.79
N LYS A 52 4.34 7.14 6.42
CA LYS A 52 3.29 8.16 6.30
C LYS A 52 2.21 7.79 5.26
N ALA A 53 2.58 7.05 4.22
CA ALA A 53 1.64 6.59 3.20
C ALA A 53 0.69 5.47 3.70
N GLY A 54 1.07 4.71 4.72
CA GLY A 54 0.25 3.64 5.30
C GLY A 54 -0.86 4.13 6.24
N GLU A 55 -0.74 5.35 6.77
CA GLU A 55 -1.65 5.89 7.80
C GLU A 55 -2.99 6.40 7.23
N VAL A 56 -3.10 6.51 5.89
CA VAL A 56 -4.31 7.01 5.21
C VAL A 56 -5.43 5.96 5.16
N ALA A 57 -5.14 4.68 5.45
CA ALA A 57 -6.14 3.61 5.39
C ALA A 57 -7.01 3.45 6.66
N MET A 58 -6.63 4.04 7.80
CA MET A 58 -7.36 3.83 9.06
C MET A 58 -8.41 4.90 9.39
N ALA A 59 -8.43 6.03 8.67
CA ALA A 59 -9.39 7.12 8.94
C ALA A 59 -10.82 6.85 8.42
N ALA A 60 -11.00 5.86 7.54
CA ALA A 60 -12.32 5.44 7.05
C ALA A 60 -12.94 4.27 7.85
N GLY A 61 -12.33 3.89 8.98
CA GLY A 61 -12.76 2.79 9.84
C GLY A 61 -13.36 3.18 11.18
N VAL A 62 -13.59 4.47 11.46
CA VAL A 62 -14.31 4.89 12.67
C VAL A 62 -15.80 4.91 12.35
N ALA A 63 -16.43 3.75 12.48
CA ALA A 63 -17.88 3.64 12.51
C ALA A 63 -18.38 4.41 13.74
N THR A 64 -19.08 5.52 13.51
CA THR A 64 -19.88 6.19 14.53
C THR A 64 -20.93 5.21 15.03
N VAL A 65 -20.69 4.62 16.20
CA VAL A 65 -21.69 3.79 16.91
C VAL A 65 -22.79 4.73 17.39
N VAL A 66 -23.79 4.96 16.54
CA VAL A 66 -25.05 5.60 16.89
C VAL A 66 -26.04 4.50 17.24
N GLY A 67 -26.41 4.41 18.52
CA GLY A 67 -27.67 3.82 18.99
C GLY A 67 -27.85 2.31 18.85
N LEU A 68 -27.71 1.59 19.97
CA LEU A 68 -28.39 0.32 20.31
C LEU A 68 -28.78 -0.62 19.16
N GLY A 69 -27.87 -1.55 18.82
CA GLY A 69 -28.27 -2.89 18.37
C GLY A 69 -27.79 -3.30 16.97
N LEU A 70 -26.54 -3.77 16.89
CA LEU A 70 -26.13 -5.08 16.34
C LEU A 70 -24.68 -5.00 15.87
N VAL A 71 -23.80 -5.71 16.59
CA VAL A 71 -22.43 -5.97 16.18
C VAL A 71 -22.47 -7.00 15.04
N ALA A 72 -22.17 -6.57 13.81
CA ALA A 72 -21.81 -7.46 12.72
C ALA A 72 -20.33 -7.23 12.36
N LEU A 73 -19.45 -7.57 13.31
CA LEU A 73 -18.02 -7.72 13.08
C LEU A 73 -17.74 -9.20 12.83
N ALA A 74 -16.91 -9.49 11.82
CA ALA A 74 -16.37 -10.80 11.43
C ALA A 74 -17.24 -11.65 10.47
N GLY A 75 -17.12 -11.36 9.16
CA GLY A 75 -17.57 -12.30 8.12
C GLY A 75 -17.13 -11.94 6.70
N ALA A 76 -16.88 -10.67 6.39
CA ALA A 76 -16.66 -10.25 5.00
C ALA A 76 -15.21 -10.33 4.49
N PHE A 77 -14.22 -10.66 5.32
CA PHE A 77 -12.80 -10.56 4.92
C PHE A 77 -12.00 -11.87 4.82
N PHE A 78 -12.57 -13.05 5.10
CA PHE A 78 -11.79 -14.29 5.01
C PHE A 78 -12.60 -15.51 4.53
N GLY A 79 -12.53 -15.77 3.21
CA GLY A 79 -12.31 -17.12 2.67
C GLY A 79 -13.48 -18.08 2.48
N GLY A 80 -13.48 -18.77 1.33
CA GLY A 80 -13.98 -20.14 1.24
C GLY A 80 -14.92 -20.41 0.07
N GLY A 81 -14.36 -20.84 -1.06
CA GLY A 81 -15.12 -21.26 -2.23
C GLY A 81 -15.91 -22.58 -2.07
N ASN A 82 -16.76 -22.79 -3.09
CA ASN A 82 -17.43 -24.02 -3.51
C ASN A 82 -18.30 -24.79 -2.49
N LYS A 83 -19.62 -24.85 -2.76
CA LYS A 83 -20.45 -26.02 -2.50
C LYS A 83 -21.75 -25.98 -3.31
N GLU A 84 -21.71 -26.72 -4.40
CA GLU A 84 -22.86 -27.33 -5.07
C GLU A 84 -23.80 -28.01 -4.05
N LYS A 85 -25.10 -27.69 -4.07
CA LYS A 85 -26.17 -28.58 -3.56
C LYS A 85 -27.48 -28.39 -4.34
N LYS A 86 -27.82 -29.43 -5.10
CA LYS A 86 -29.19 -29.77 -5.53
C LYS A 86 -30.16 -29.76 -4.34
N LYS A 87 -31.43 -29.35 -4.56
CA LYS A 87 -32.63 -30.22 -4.44
C LYS A 87 -33.94 -29.42 -4.62
N ASN A 88 -34.65 -29.84 -5.66
CA ASN A 88 -36.10 -29.92 -5.88
C ASN A 88 -37.03 -29.60 -4.69
N THR A 89 -38.13 -28.89 -4.93
CA THR A 89 -39.47 -29.19 -4.37
C THR A 89 -40.54 -28.59 -5.30
N GLN A 90 -41.58 -29.41 -5.49
CA GLN A 90 -42.74 -29.39 -6.39
C GLN A 90 -43.33 -28.05 -6.82
#